data_AF-A0A1I7XSV2-F1
#
_entry.id   AF-A0A1I7XSV2-F1
#
_cell.length_a   1.000
_cell.length_b   1.000
_cell.length_c   1.000
_cell.angle_alpha   90.00
_cell.angle_beta   90.00
_cell.angle_gamma   90.00
#
_symmetry.space_group_name_H-M   'P 1'
#
loop_
_entity.id
_entity.type
_entity.pdbx_description
1 polymer ?
#
loop_
_entity_poly.entity_id
_entity_poly.type
_entity_poly.pdbx_seq_one_letter_code
_entity_poly.pdbx_strand_id
1 'polypeptide(L)'
;MRKEVEAKPRLIGSCHSEGLLIVATGPAASISRIEETIALMIPEKDYPFTFKQLRTSILNKIIDVTKENDADTIKRALGEVYSDMFTNIGVQRSVLECLESSEAPVFLYSFDFFNPKSWGLMGHRLPYKGALANFEFTADDLRVLEITTKLWTNFAKYGDPNGSAFDTSSSLSDLCPPFRWEPATKENPQRHLSIALEPSMHETFKNGRPLLFAKMRMENVSIKSSATDSVSDSFSTAPYNCYDVGDVVKSCDSTGRWMGKSPGVYENPWGWTNFTVCFKMDFENVKYRLCVTRADYATRPKEKAEWPP
;
A
#
# COMPACT_ATOMS: atom_id res chain seq x y z
N MET A 1 -25.98 -0.70 28.49
CA MET A 1 -25.03 -1.51 27.70
C MET A 1 -25.19 -1.13 26.24
N ARG A 2 -24.12 -0.68 25.56
CA ARG A 2 -24.15 -0.58 24.09
C ARG A 2 -24.13 -2.02 23.55
N LYS A 3 -25.10 -2.37 22.71
CA LYS A 3 -25.13 -3.65 22.01
C LYS A 3 -23.83 -3.74 21.19
N GLU A 4 -23.02 -4.76 21.42
CA GLU A 4 -21.82 -4.98 20.61
C GLU A 4 -22.24 -5.08 19.14
N VAL A 5 -21.62 -4.26 18.30
CA VAL A 5 -21.93 -4.22 16.87
C VAL A 5 -21.30 -5.46 16.25
N GLU A 6 -22.11 -6.25 15.54
CA GLU A 6 -21.64 -7.42 14.82
C GLU A 6 -20.48 -7.06 13.89
N ALA A 7 -19.46 -7.91 13.86
CA ALA A 7 -18.30 -7.69 13.03
C ALA A 7 -18.71 -7.65 11.55
N LYS A 8 -18.23 -6.63 10.84
CA LYS A 8 -18.63 -6.39 9.45
C LYS A 8 -17.64 -7.03 8.48
N PRO A 9 -18.12 -7.57 7.35
CA PRO A 9 -17.24 -8.03 6.28
C PRO A 9 -16.40 -6.86 5.78
N ARG A 10 -15.19 -7.16 5.30
CA ARG A 10 -14.22 -6.14 4.84
C ARG A 10 -13.74 -6.47 3.44
N LEU A 11 -13.54 -5.42 2.65
CA LEU A 11 -12.93 -5.51 1.32
C LEU A 11 -11.71 -4.60 1.32
N ILE A 12 -10.53 -5.18 1.11
CA ILE A 12 -9.22 -4.53 1.30
C ILE A 12 -8.37 -4.82 0.06
N GLY A 13 -7.58 -3.86 -0.42
CA GLY A 13 -6.67 -4.12 -1.53
C GLY A 13 -5.86 -2.91 -1.92
N SER A 14 -5.02 -3.08 -2.93
CA SER A 14 -4.20 -2.03 -3.55
C SER A 14 -4.06 -2.28 -5.05
N CYS A 15 -3.57 -1.27 -5.77
CA CYS A 15 -3.19 -1.46 -7.18
C CYS A 15 -1.84 -2.15 -7.30
N HIS A 16 -1.58 -2.81 -8.45
CA HIS A 16 -0.34 -3.54 -8.66
C HIS A 16 0.92 -2.69 -8.51
N SER A 17 0.85 -1.45 -8.99
CA SER A 17 2.00 -0.59 -9.22
C SER A 17 1.78 0.82 -8.66
N GLU A 18 1.30 0.95 -7.42
CA GLU A 18 1.07 2.28 -6.81
C GLU A 18 2.34 3.13 -6.69
N GLY A 19 3.49 2.49 -6.49
CA GLY A 19 4.80 3.15 -6.44
C GLY A 19 5.28 3.69 -7.80
N LEU A 20 4.58 3.39 -8.90
CA LEU A 20 4.99 3.82 -10.24
C LEU A 20 4.99 5.35 -10.39
N LEU A 21 4.05 6.05 -9.74
CA LEU A 21 3.99 7.51 -9.76
C LEU A 21 5.27 8.14 -9.16
N ILE A 22 5.85 7.48 -8.16
CA ILE A 22 7.06 7.93 -7.48
C ILE A 22 8.29 7.64 -8.35
N VAL A 23 8.31 6.49 -9.03
CA VAL A 23 9.36 6.20 -10.03
C VAL A 23 9.29 7.17 -11.22
N ALA A 24 8.08 7.58 -11.63
CA ALA A 24 7.86 8.48 -12.76
C ALA A 24 8.41 9.90 -12.53
N THR A 25 8.34 10.38 -11.29
CA THR A 25 8.65 11.76 -10.91
C THR A 25 9.95 11.88 -10.10
N GLY A 26 10.50 10.74 -9.68
CA GLY A 26 11.67 10.66 -8.83
C GLY A 26 13.01 10.59 -9.57
N PRO A 27 14.12 10.48 -8.80
CA PRO A 27 15.45 10.26 -9.34
C PRO A 27 15.56 8.98 -10.17
N ALA A 28 16.59 8.89 -11.01
CA ALA A 28 16.86 7.71 -11.82
C ALA A 28 16.90 6.43 -10.97
N ALA A 29 16.25 5.37 -11.46
CA ALA A 29 16.23 4.08 -10.78
C ALA A 29 17.60 3.39 -10.84
N SER A 30 18.02 2.79 -9.74
CA SER A 30 19.25 2.00 -9.62
C SER A 30 19.08 0.92 -8.57
N ILE A 31 19.94 -0.10 -8.62
CA ILE A 31 19.99 -1.16 -7.59
C ILE A 31 20.29 -0.54 -6.22
N SER A 32 21.24 0.39 -6.14
CA SER A 32 21.55 1.09 -4.89
C SER A 32 20.34 1.82 -4.30
N ARG A 33 19.49 2.41 -5.15
CA ARG A 33 18.25 3.07 -4.67
C ARG A 33 17.24 2.07 -4.12
N ILE A 34 17.12 0.89 -4.74
CA ILE A 34 16.29 -0.20 -4.24
C ILE A 34 16.79 -0.62 -2.85
N GLU A 35 18.10 -0.83 -2.69
CA GLU A 35 18.72 -1.20 -1.42
C GLU A 35 18.54 -0.14 -0.33
N GLU A 36 18.76 1.15 -0.66
CA GLU A 36 18.51 2.29 0.22
C GLU A 36 17.05 2.31 0.70
N THR A 37 16.10 2.09 -0.21
CA THR A 37 14.67 2.09 0.13
C THR A 37 14.30 0.91 1.03
N ILE A 38 14.86 -0.28 0.77
CA ILE A 38 14.71 -1.44 1.67
C ILE A 38 15.33 -1.14 3.04
N ALA A 39 16.48 -0.46 3.09
CA ALA A 39 17.15 -0.09 4.33
C ALA A 39 16.34 0.89 5.18
N LEU A 40 15.57 1.79 4.56
CA LEU A 40 14.60 2.65 5.26
C LEU A 40 13.47 1.86 5.91
N MET A 41 13.00 0.78 5.27
CA MET A 41 11.95 -0.08 5.81
C MET A 41 12.46 -1.07 6.88
N ILE A 42 13.75 -1.38 6.86
CA ILE A 42 14.43 -2.29 7.79
C ILE A 42 15.66 -1.59 8.40
N PRO A 43 15.48 -0.64 9.35
CA PRO A 43 16.59 0.07 9.97
C PRO A 43 17.44 -0.85 10.85
N GLU A 44 18.77 -0.67 10.84
CA GLU A 44 19.69 -1.52 11.61
C GLU A 44 19.43 -1.42 13.12
N LYS A 45 19.09 -0.22 13.60
CA LYS A 45 18.73 0.03 15.00
C LYS A 45 17.54 -0.81 15.47
N ASP A 46 16.62 -1.15 14.58
CA ASP A 46 15.39 -1.90 14.90
C ASP A 46 15.56 -3.40 14.70
N TYR A 47 16.58 -3.82 13.94
CA TYR A 47 16.87 -5.22 13.60
C TYR A 47 18.37 -5.53 13.67
N PRO A 48 19.06 -5.25 14.80
CA PRO A 48 20.53 -5.21 14.85
C PRO A 48 21.22 -6.54 14.48
N PHE A 49 20.55 -7.66 14.73
CA PHE A 49 21.10 -9.00 14.48
C PHE A 49 20.69 -9.60 13.13
N THR A 50 19.57 -9.15 12.55
CA THR A 50 18.94 -9.82 11.38
C THR A 50 18.81 -8.92 10.15
N PHE A 51 19.09 -7.61 10.26
CA PHE A 51 18.84 -6.65 9.16
C PHE A 51 19.48 -7.06 7.84
N LYS A 52 20.73 -7.57 7.84
CA LYS A 52 21.42 -7.97 6.60
C LYS A 52 20.66 -9.10 5.89
N GLN A 53 20.33 -10.15 6.62
CA GLN A 53 19.59 -11.30 6.09
C GLN A 53 18.21 -10.88 5.56
N LEU A 54 17.50 -10.02 6.31
CA LEU A 54 16.18 -9.55 5.93
C LEU A 54 16.23 -8.67 4.67
N ARG A 55 17.16 -7.70 4.61
CA ARG A 55 17.35 -6.84 3.43
C ARG A 55 17.70 -7.67 2.19
N THR A 56 18.61 -8.64 2.31
CA THR A 56 18.97 -9.55 1.21
C THR A 56 17.79 -10.44 0.78
N SER A 57 17.02 -10.98 1.73
CA SER A 57 15.85 -11.80 1.43
C SER A 57 14.79 -11.01 0.65
N ILE A 58 14.54 -9.75 1.03
CA ILE A 58 13.62 -8.87 0.33
C ILE A 58 14.16 -8.50 -1.06
N LEU A 59 15.43 -8.11 -1.16
CA LEU A 59 16.04 -7.75 -2.45
C LEU A 59 15.93 -8.91 -3.46
N ASN A 60 16.23 -10.14 -3.04
CA ASN A 60 16.14 -11.33 -3.89
C ASN A 60 14.69 -11.68 -4.30
N LYS A 61 13.68 -11.20 -3.59
CA LYS A 61 12.26 -11.32 -3.96
C LYS A 61 11.79 -10.23 -4.93
N ILE A 62 12.63 -9.24 -5.21
CA ILE A 62 12.32 -8.10 -6.07
C ILE A 62 13.11 -8.19 -7.38
N ILE A 63 14.42 -8.46 -7.28
CA ILE A 63 15.32 -8.44 -8.44
C ILE A 63 16.48 -9.42 -8.25
N ASP A 64 16.83 -10.12 -9.33
CA ASP A 64 18.00 -11.00 -9.37
C ASP A 64 19.24 -10.17 -9.69
N VAL A 65 19.96 -9.77 -8.65
CA VAL A 65 21.19 -8.95 -8.78
C VAL A 65 22.39 -9.72 -9.35
N THR A 66 22.27 -11.04 -9.53
CA THR A 66 23.34 -11.86 -10.13
C THR A 66 23.35 -11.76 -11.66
N LYS A 67 22.28 -11.22 -12.25
CA LYS A 67 22.13 -11.04 -13.69
C LYS A 67 22.26 -9.57 -14.07
N GLU A 68 22.62 -9.34 -15.33
CA GLU A 68 22.46 -8.02 -15.94
C GLU A 68 20.95 -7.72 -16.04
N ASN A 69 20.55 -6.56 -15.51
CA ASN A 69 19.16 -6.12 -15.51
C ASN A 69 19.05 -4.86 -16.35
N ASP A 70 18.11 -4.86 -17.30
CA ASP A 70 17.82 -3.68 -18.11
C ASP A 70 17.18 -2.57 -17.27
N ALA A 71 17.23 -1.34 -17.80
CA ALA A 71 16.73 -0.16 -17.11
C ALA A 71 15.24 -0.27 -16.73
N ASP A 72 14.42 -0.94 -17.54
CA ASP A 72 13.01 -1.09 -17.19
C ASP A 72 12.85 -2.07 -16.04
N THR A 73 13.53 -3.21 -16.06
CA THR A 73 13.54 -4.17 -14.93
C THR A 73 13.94 -3.50 -13.61
N ILE A 74 14.95 -2.63 -13.61
CA ILE A 74 15.35 -1.87 -12.41
C ILE A 74 14.25 -0.89 -11.97
N LYS A 75 13.62 -0.16 -12.90
CA LYS A 75 12.51 0.75 -12.56
C LYS A 75 11.29 -0.01 -12.02
N ARG A 76 10.98 -1.20 -12.54
CA ARG A 76 9.90 -2.07 -12.04
C ARG A 76 10.15 -2.47 -10.60
N ALA A 77 11.36 -3.00 -10.36
CA ALA A 77 11.82 -3.37 -9.03
C ALA A 77 11.70 -2.21 -8.03
N LEU A 78 12.14 -1.01 -8.42
CA LEU A 78 11.99 0.18 -7.58
C LEU A 78 10.52 0.56 -7.33
N GLY A 79 9.66 0.44 -8.34
CA GLY A 79 8.23 0.67 -8.22
C GLY A 79 7.55 -0.31 -7.26
N GLU A 80 7.96 -1.58 -7.27
CA GLU A 80 7.50 -2.60 -6.33
C GLU A 80 7.90 -2.26 -4.89
N VAL A 81 9.15 -1.84 -4.66
CA VAL A 81 9.62 -1.46 -3.31
C VAL A 81 8.86 -0.25 -2.78
N TYR A 82 8.63 0.76 -3.62
CA TYR A 82 7.81 1.90 -3.22
C TYR A 82 6.36 1.49 -2.93
N SER A 83 5.77 0.62 -3.74
CA SER A 83 4.41 0.09 -3.49
C SER A 83 4.35 -0.64 -2.14
N ASP A 84 5.37 -1.43 -1.82
CA ASP A 84 5.47 -2.10 -0.52
C ASP A 84 5.57 -1.09 0.63
N MET A 85 6.44 -0.08 0.49
CA MET A 85 6.66 0.95 1.50
C MET A 85 5.41 1.77 1.81
N PHE A 86 4.65 2.18 0.79
CA PHE A 86 3.52 3.09 0.96
C PHE A 86 2.21 2.37 1.26
N THR A 87 1.94 1.21 0.64
CA THR A 87 0.61 0.63 0.71
C THR A 87 0.57 -0.86 0.96
N ASN A 88 1.31 -1.71 0.22
CA ASN A 88 1.10 -3.16 0.29
C ASN A 88 1.35 -3.72 1.70
N ILE A 89 2.39 -3.26 2.41
CA ILE A 89 2.65 -3.69 3.80
C ILE A 89 1.48 -3.30 4.72
N GLY A 90 0.94 -2.10 4.55
CA GLY A 90 -0.21 -1.61 5.33
C GLY A 90 -1.49 -2.40 5.04
N VAL A 91 -1.73 -2.74 3.78
CA VAL A 91 -2.84 -3.60 3.34
C VAL A 91 -2.74 -4.97 4.00
N GLN A 92 -1.58 -5.63 3.88
CA GLN A 92 -1.39 -6.97 4.43
C GLN A 92 -1.51 -6.99 5.96
N ARG A 93 -0.96 -5.97 6.64
CA ARG A 93 -1.14 -5.83 8.10
C ARG A 93 -2.61 -5.68 8.47
N SER A 94 -3.36 -4.87 7.72
CA SER A 94 -4.79 -4.68 7.96
C SER A 94 -5.56 -6.00 7.82
N VAL A 95 -5.24 -6.82 6.81
CA VAL A 95 -5.83 -8.17 6.66
C VAL A 95 -5.57 -9.03 7.89
N LEU A 96 -4.33 -9.09 8.38
CA LEU A 96 -3.99 -9.86 9.58
C LEU A 96 -4.76 -9.38 10.81
N GLU A 97 -4.77 -8.08 11.08
CA GLU A 97 -5.50 -7.48 12.21
C GLU A 97 -7.01 -7.79 12.13
N CYS A 98 -7.59 -7.81 10.92
CA CYS A 98 -9.00 -8.15 10.73
C CYS A 98 -9.28 -9.63 11.02
N LEU A 99 -8.41 -10.52 10.54
CA LEU A 99 -8.53 -11.96 10.75
C LEU A 99 -8.31 -12.35 12.23
N GLU A 100 -7.49 -11.60 12.96
CA GLU A 100 -7.25 -11.82 14.39
C GLU A 100 -8.41 -11.31 15.25
N SER A 101 -9.03 -10.18 14.87
CA SER A 101 -10.04 -9.49 15.69
C SER A 101 -11.49 -9.90 15.40
N SER A 102 -11.74 -10.68 14.35
CA SER A 102 -13.09 -10.91 13.85
C SER A 102 -13.19 -12.17 12.99
N GLU A 103 -14.34 -12.85 13.06
CA GLU A 103 -14.69 -13.97 12.18
C GLU A 103 -15.44 -13.53 10.91
N ALA A 104 -15.74 -12.23 10.76
CA ALA A 104 -16.34 -11.69 9.54
C ALA A 104 -15.37 -11.81 8.35
N PRO A 105 -15.86 -12.08 7.13
CA PRO A 105 -15.00 -12.38 5.98
C PRO A 105 -14.21 -11.14 5.52
N VAL A 106 -12.97 -11.39 5.11
CA VAL A 106 -12.04 -10.37 4.58
C VAL A 106 -11.71 -10.71 3.13
N PHE A 107 -12.19 -9.91 2.20
CA PHE A 107 -11.92 -10.04 0.77
C PHE A 107 -10.73 -9.18 0.37
N LEU A 108 -9.59 -9.80 0.10
CA LEU A 108 -8.39 -9.13 -0.38
C LEU A 108 -8.38 -9.07 -1.92
N TYR A 109 -7.97 -7.94 -2.50
CA TYR A 109 -7.73 -7.82 -3.95
C TYR A 109 -6.40 -7.15 -4.30
N SER A 110 -5.97 -7.41 -5.53
CA SER A 110 -4.95 -6.65 -6.26
C SER A 110 -5.57 -6.11 -7.55
N PHE A 111 -5.52 -4.80 -7.79
CA PHE A 111 -5.97 -4.23 -9.06
C PHE A 111 -4.82 -4.26 -10.07
N ASP A 112 -4.88 -5.21 -11.01
CA ASP A 112 -3.78 -5.53 -11.93
C ASP A 112 -4.04 -5.06 -13.37
N PHE A 113 -5.26 -4.62 -13.69
CA PHE A 113 -5.57 -4.03 -14.98
C PHE A 113 -4.99 -2.62 -15.14
N PHE A 114 -4.46 -2.32 -16.33
CA PHE A 114 -4.17 -0.97 -16.77
C PHE A 114 -4.40 -0.84 -18.28
N ASN A 115 -4.84 0.35 -18.72
CA ASN A 115 -4.92 0.65 -20.14
C ASN A 115 -3.59 1.23 -20.64
N PRO A 116 -2.87 0.53 -21.54
CA PRO A 116 -1.60 1.00 -22.09
C PRO A 116 -1.74 2.25 -22.98
N LYS A 117 -2.94 2.58 -23.46
CA LYS A 117 -3.23 3.72 -24.35
C LYS A 117 -3.45 5.04 -23.60
N SER A 118 -3.80 5.02 -22.31
CA SER A 118 -4.12 6.21 -21.49
C SER A 118 -2.92 7.13 -21.14
N TRP A 119 -1.89 7.18 -22.00
CA TRP A 119 -0.56 7.66 -21.64
C TRP A 119 0.09 8.69 -22.56
N GLY A 120 -0.49 8.95 -23.73
CA GLY A 120 0.04 9.93 -24.68
C GLY A 120 1.56 9.83 -24.87
N LEU A 121 2.23 10.97 -25.02
CA LEU A 121 3.68 11.07 -25.30
C LEU A 121 4.60 10.73 -24.10
N MET A 122 4.06 10.53 -22.89
CA MET A 122 4.84 10.25 -21.67
C MET A 122 5.14 8.76 -21.47
N GLY A 123 4.56 7.87 -22.28
CA GLY A 123 4.75 6.42 -22.19
C GLY A 123 6.19 5.93 -22.39
N HIS A 124 7.10 6.78 -22.90
CA HIS A 124 8.50 6.40 -23.15
C HIS A 124 9.40 6.40 -21.90
N ARG A 125 8.97 6.97 -20.76
CA ARG A 125 9.81 7.07 -19.54
C ARG A 125 9.53 6.00 -18.48
N LEU A 126 8.43 5.26 -18.58
CA LEU A 126 7.96 4.34 -17.54
C LEU A 126 8.09 2.87 -17.94
N PRO A 127 8.50 1.99 -17.00
CA PRO A 127 8.72 0.57 -17.29
C PRO A 127 7.42 -0.26 -17.39
N TYR A 128 6.30 0.33 -16.94
CA TYR A 128 4.93 -0.14 -17.08
C TYR A 128 4.01 1.09 -17.23
N LYS A 129 2.90 0.96 -17.94
CA LYS A 129 2.06 2.07 -18.40
C LYS A 129 0.78 2.24 -17.52
N GLY A 130 0.76 2.89 -16.33
CA GLY A 130 -0.46 3.40 -15.58
C GLY A 130 -0.83 4.95 -15.50
N ALA A 131 -1.91 5.41 -16.16
CA ALA A 131 -2.27 6.76 -16.72
C ALA A 131 -1.87 8.15 -16.11
N LEU A 132 -1.66 9.17 -16.98
CA LEU A 132 -1.50 10.62 -16.62
C LEU A 132 -2.07 11.71 -17.60
N ALA A 133 -2.57 11.43 -18.83
CA ALA A 133 -3.25 12.46 -19.66
C ALA A 133 -3.98 11.88 -20.91
N ASN A 134 -5.05 12.56 -21.36
CA ASN A 134 -6.01 12.18 -22.42
C ASN A 134 -6.47 10.72 -22.32
N PHE A 135 -7.38 10.48 -21.38
CA PHE A 135 -7.91 9.15 -21.11
C PHE A 135 -8.96 8.77 -22.16
N GLU A 136 -8.57 7.95 -23.13
CA GLU A 136 -9.50 7.28 -24.02
C GLU A 136 -9.88 5.93 -23.40
N PHE A 137 -11.13 5.82 -22.95
CA PHE A 137 -11.66 4.54 -22.46
C PHE A 137 -11.75 3.55 -23.61
N THR A 138 -11.05 2.43 -23.47
CA THR A 138 -11.15 1.29 -24.37
C THR A 138 -12.33 0.41 -23.97
N ALA A 139 -12.72 -0.52 -24.84
CA ALA A 139 -13.69 -1.55 -24.49
C ALA A 139 -13.25 -2.38 -23.28
N ASP A 140 -11.94 -2.62 -23.13
CA ASP A 140 -11.37 -3.33 -21.98
C ASP A 140 -11.51 -2.51 -20.68
N ASP A 141 -11.32 -1.18 -20.73
CA ASP A 141 -11.56 -0.32 -19.56
C ASP A 141 -13.03 -0.40 -19.11
N LEU A 142 -13.96 -0.32 -20.06
CA LEU A 142 -15.39 -0.39 -19.78
C LEU A 142 -15.76 -1.74 -19.17
N ARG A 143 -15.15 -2.83 -19.67
CA ARG A 143 -15.37 -4.18 -19.14
C ARG A 143 -14.84 -4.33 -17.71
N VAL A 144 -13.61 -3.89 -17.44
CA VAL A 144 -13.04 -3.95 -16.08
C VAL A 144 -13.78 -3.02 -15.12
N LEU A 145 -14.22 -1.84 -15.59
CA LEU A 145 -15.08 -0.93 -14.84
C LEU A 145 -16.39 -1.61 -14.45
N GLU A 146 -17.04 -2.30 -15.38
CA GLU A 146 -18.31 -3.01 -15.12
C GLU A 146 -18.12 -4.17 -14.14
N ILE A 147 -17.07 -4.99 -14.33
CA ILE A 147 -16.70 -6.07 -13.39
C ILE A 147 -16.48 -5.50 -11.99
N THR A 148 -15.64 -4.48 -11.86
CA THR A 148 -15.28 -3.87 -10.57
C THR A 148 -16.52 -3.25 -9.91
N THR A 149 -17.32 -2.52 -10.68
CA THR A 149 -18.56 -1.92 -10.17
C THR A 149 -19.53 -2.99 -9.68
N LYS A 150 -19.66 -4.11 -10.40
CA LYS A 150 -20.50 -5.24 -9.99
C LYS A 150 -20.01 -5.86 -8.69
N LEU A 151 -18.72 -6.19 -8.58
CA LEU A 151 -18.11 -6.74 -7.37
C LEU A 151 -18.31 -5.82 -6.14
N TRP A 152 -18.12 -4.51 -6.31
CA TRP A 152 -18.26 -3.53 -5.23
C TRP A 152 -19.72 -3.33 -4.83
N THR A 153 -20.64 -3.23 -5.80
CA THR A 153 -22.08 -3.09 -5.54
C THR A 153 -22.64 -4.35 -4.85
N ASN A 154 -22.20 -5.54 -5.26
CA ASN A 154 -22.53 -6.80 -4.60
C ASN A 154 -22.06 -6.80 -3.15
N PHE A 155 -20.79 -6.47 -2.91
CA PHE A 155 -20.25 -6.38 -1.57
C PHE A 155 -21.02 -5.38 -0.70
N ALA A 156 -21.36 -4.21 -1.25
CA ALA A 156 -22.13 -3.20 -0.53
C ALA A 156 -23.55 -3.66 -0.17
N LYS A 157 -24.21 -4.42 -1.06
CA LYS A 157 -25.59 -4.91 -0.87
C LYS A 157 -25.66 -6.13 0.06
N TYR A 158 -24.73 -7.07 -0.08
CA TYR A 158 -24.83 -8.40 0.53
C TYR A 158 -23.70 -8.73 1.50
N GLY A 159 -22.66 -7.91 1.58
CA GLY A 159 -21.44 -8.24 2.32
C GLY A 159 -20.54 -9.28 1.64
N ASP A 160 -20.90 -9.72 0.44
CA ASP A 160 -20.19 -10.72 -0.37
C ASP A 160 -20.06 -10.18 -1.82
N PRO A 161 -18.84 -10.03 -2.37
CA PRO A 161 -18.65 -9.53 -3.73
C PRO A 161 -19.19 -10.46 -4.82
N ASN A 162 -19.45 -11.74 -4.49
CA ASN A 162 -20.03 -12.72 -5.41
C ASN A 162 -21.55 -12.53 -5.63
N GLY A 163 -22.19 -11.61 -4.90
CA GLY A 163 -23.60 -11.31 -5.05
C GLY A 163 -24.51 -12.18 -4.18
N SER A 164 -25.75 -12.37 -4.63
CA SER A 164 -26.76 -13.19 -3.95
C SER A 164 -27.38 -14.19 -4.91
N ALA A 165 -27.53 -15.43 -4.46
CA ALA A 165 -28.21 -16.48 -5.24
C ALA A 165 -29.69 -16.13 -5.55
N PHE A 166 -30.28 -15.19 -4.81
CA PHE A 166 -31.66 -14.74 -4.99
C PHE A 166 -31.78 -13.51 -5.90
N ASP A 167 -30.67 -12.89 -6.30
CA ASP A 167 -30.64 -11.75 -7.21
C ASP A 167 -29.80 -12.09 -8.45
N THR A 168 -30.47 -12.49 -9.53
CA THR A 168 -29.80 -12.83 -10.80
C THR A 168 -28.99 -11.67 -11.39
N SER A 169 -29.36 -10.41 -11.09
CA SER A 169 -28.63 -9.22 -11.56
C SER A 169 -27.28 -9.04 -10.86
N SER A 170 -27.04 -9.76 -9.77
CA SER A 170 -25.76 -9.77 -9.04
C SER A 170 -24.72 -10.71 -9.66
N SER A 171 -25.12 -11.55 -10.64
CA SER A 171 -24.20 -12.46 -11.33
C SER A 171 -23.11 -11.72 -12.11
N LEU A 172 -21.93 -12.33 -12.17
CA LEU A 172 -20.79 -11.90 -12.99
C LEU A 172 -20.62 -12.74 -14.27
N SER A 173 -21.46 -13.78 -14.47
CA SER A 173 -21.34 -14.75 -15.56
C SER A 173 -21.28 -14.13 -16.95
N ASP A 174 -21.94 -13.00 -17.14
CA ASP A 174 -22.05 -12.33 -18.44
C ASP A 174 -20.84 -11.42 -18.72
N LEU A 175 -20.04 -11.10 -17.70
CA LEU A 175 -18.94 -10.14 -17.76
C LEU A 175 -17.58 -10.82 -17.90
N CYS A 176 -17.40 -12.00 -17.30
CA CYS A 176 -16.14 -12.70 -17.22
C CYS A 176 -16.33 -14.21 -17.03
N PRO A 177 -15.30 -15.03 -17.34
CA PRO A 177 -15.32 -16.45 -17.03
C PRO A 177 -15.72 -16.72 -15.57
N PRO A 178 -16.42 -17.83 -15.26
CA PRO A 178 -16.82 -18.13 -13.90
C PRO A 178 -15.63 -18.19 -12.95
N PHE A 179 -15.68 -17.38 -11.89
CA PHE A 179 -14.77 -17.45 -10.76
C PHE A 179 -15.56 -17.20 -9.48
N ARG A 180 -14.94 -17.52 -8.34
CA ARG A 180 -15.46 -17.16 -7.03
C ARG A 180 -14.38 -16.41 -6.27
N TRP A 181 -14.72 -15.23 -5.78
CA TRP A 181 -13.83 -14.50 -4.88
C TRP A 181 -13.96 -15.09 -3.48
N GLU A 182 -12.94 -15.85 -3.09
CA GLU A 182 -12.84 -16.42 -1.74
C GLU A 182 -12.18 -15.42 -0.78
N PRO A 183 -12.67 -15.31 0.46
CA PRO A 183 -12.03 -14.46 1.46
C PRO A 183 -10.65 -15.00 1.84
N ALA A 184 -9.78 -14.10 2.31
CA ALA A 184 -8.56 -14.46 3.01
C ALA A 184 -8.90 -15.16 4.32
N THR A 185 -8.04 -16.08 4.77
CA THR A 185 -8.22 -16.84 6.02
C THR A 185 -6.99 -16.73 6.91
N LYS A 186 -7.09 -17.20 8.16
CA LYS A 186 -5.94 -17.27 9.07
C LYS A 186 -4.83 -18.18 8.51
N GLU A 187 -5.21 -19.23 7.79
CA GLU A 187 -4.30 -20.18 7.14
C GLU A 187 -3.66 -19.58 5.89
N ASN A 188 -4.43 -18.85 5.08
CA ASN A 188 -3.89 -18.07 3.96
C ASN A 188 -4.36 -16.61 3.97
N PRO A 189 -3.65 -15.72 4.69
CA PRO A 189 -3.99 -14.30 4.76
C PRO A 189 -3.60 -13.53 3.48
N GLN A 190 -3.00 -14.19 2.49
CA GLN A 190 -2.54 -13.60 1.23
C GLN A 190 -3.44 -13.95 0.05
N ARG A 191 -4.43 -14.82 0.25
CA ARG A 191 -5.39 -15.18 -0.78
C ARG A 191 -6.14 -13.93 -1.22
N HIS A 192 -6.15 -13.66 -2.51
CA HIS A 192 -6.75 -12.46 -3.06
C HIS A 192 -7.26 -12.66 -4.48
N LEU A 193 -8.16 -11.77 -4.90
CA LEU A 193 -8.57 -11.66 -6.29
C LEU A 193 -7.62 -10.71 -7.04
N SER A 194 -7.01 -11.18 -8.13
CA SER A 194 -6.42 -10.30 -9.14
C SER A 194 -7.56 -9.76 -10.01
N ILE A 195 -7.75 -8.44 -9.99
CA ILE A 195 -8.72 -7.74 -10.82
C ILE A 195 -7.99 -7.30 -12.09
N ALA A 196 -8.15 -8.12 -13.12
CA ALA A 196 -7.65 -7.92 -14.46
C ALA A 196 -8.80 -8.03 -15.47
N LEU A 197 -8.50 -8.02 -16.77
CA LEU A 197 -9.50 -8.29 -17.81
C LEU A 197 -10.17 -9.67 -17.62
N GLU A 198 -9.40 -10.62 -17.10
CA GLU A 198 -9.86 -11.92 -16.64
C GLU A 198 -9.54 -12.06 -15.16
N PRO A 199 -10.50 -11.81 -14.25
CA PRO A 199 -10.25 -11.91 -12.82
C PRO A 199 -9.93 -13.35 -12.40
N SER A 200 -9.00 -13.49 -11.46
CA SER A 200 -8.55 -14.82 -11.00
C SER A 200 -8.08 -14.80 -9.55
N MET A 201 -8.21 -15.94 -8.86
CA MET A 201 -7.74 -16.10 -7.48
C MET A 201 -6.23 -16.40 -7.44
N HIS A 202 -5.54 -15.73 -6.53
CA HIS A 202 -4.11 -15.90 -6.29
C HIS A 202 -3.84 -16.18 -4.81
N GLU A 203 -2.93 -17.12 -4.54
CA GLU A 203 -2.61 -17.56 -3.17
C GLU A 203 -1.47 -16.76 -2.52
N THR A 204 -0.75 -15.92 -3.27
CA THR A 204 0.41 -15.17 -2.77
C THR A 204 0.36 -13.72 -3.22
N PHE A 205 0.19 -12.80 -2.27
CA PHE A 205 0.09 -11.37 -2.51
C PHE A 205 1.49 -10.75 -2.67
N LYS A 206 1.77 -10.14 -3.83
CA LYS A 206 3.03 -9.44 -4.15
C LYS A 206 4.28 -10.25 -3.79
N ASN A 207 4.32 -11.52 -4.25
CA ASN A 207 5.41 -12.47 -4.02
C ASN A 207 5.73 -12.72 -2.52
N GLY A 208 4.76 -12.45 -1.65
CA GLY A 208 4.82 -12.62 -0.20
C GLY A 208 5.67 -11.60 0.55
N ARG A 209 6.14 -10.55 -0.13
CA ARG A 209 6.94 -9.50 0.53
C ARG A 209 6.13 -8.74 1.59
N PRO A 210 4.88 -8.31 1.34
CA PRO A 210 4.11 -7.58 2.35
C PRO A 210 3.86 -8.40 3.62
N LEU A 211 3.61 -9.71 3.48
CA LEU A 211 3.37 -10.58 4.63
C LEU A 211 4.63 -10.75 5.47
N LEU A 212 5.78 -10.92 4.83
CA LEU A 212 7.07 -10.99 5.51
C LEU A 212 7.33 -9.73 6.34
N PHE A 213 7.12 -8.54 5.76
CA PHE A 213 7.26 -7.26 6.47
C PHE A 213 6.26 -7.11 7.63
N ALA A 214 4.99 -7.48 7.41
CA ALA A 214 3.95 -7.34 8.43
C ALA A 214 4.25 -8.22 9.66
N LYS A 215 4.60 -9.50 9.44
CA LYS A 215 4.96 -10.44 10.51
C LYS A 215 6.20 -9.99 11.27
N MET A 216 7.26 -9.60 10.55
CA MET A 216 8.49 -9.07 11.14
C MET A 216 8.23 -7.86 12.07
N ARG A 217 7.34 -6.94 11.65
CA ARG A 217 6.98 -5.78 12.48
C ARG A 217 6.17 -6.16 13.71
N MET A 218 5.24 -7.11 13.58
CA MET A 218 4.44 -7.61 14.70
C MET A 218 5.33 -8.32 15.75
N GLU A 219 6.27 -9.17 15.32
CA GLU A 219 7.22 -9.84 16.21
C GLU A 219 8.12 -8.85 16.96
N ASN A 220 8.62 -7.81 16.27
CA ASN A 220 9.47 -6.80 16.89
C ASN A 220 8.72 -5.96 17.94
N VAL A 221 7.42 -5.69 17.72
CA VAL A 221 6.56 -5.03 18.72
C VAL A 221 6.42 -5.91 19.96
N SER A 222 6.17 -7.21 19.81
CA SER A 222 6.05 -8.16 20.93
C SER A 222 7.36 -8.29 21.75
N ILE A 223 8.52 -8.21 21.10
CA ILE A 223 9.82 -8.22 21.79
C ILE A 223 10.01 -6.92 22.60
N LYS A 224 9.66 -5.77 22.01
CA LYS A 224 9.80 -4.48 22.70
C LYS A 224 8.84 -4.37 23.89
N SER A 225 7.60 -4.85 23.77
CA SER A 225 6.64 -4.85 24.89
C SER A 225 7.06 -5.77 26.03
N SER A 226 7.56 -6.98 25.73
CA SER A 226 8.07 -7.90 26.75
C SER A 226 9.35 -7.38 27.44
N ALA A 227 10.18 -6.61 26.75
CA ALA A 227 11.35 -5.98 27.35
C ALA A 227 10.98 -4.82 28.31
N THR A 228 9.98 -4.00 27.96
CA THR A 228 9.54 -2.87 28.81
C THR A 228 8.82 -3.31 30.08
N ASP A 229 8.15 -4.47 30.06
CA ASP A 229 7.48 -5.02 31.26
C ASP A 229 8.47 -5.57 32.31
N SER A 230 9.76 -5.65 31.97
CA SER A 230 10.82 -6.21 32.83
C SER A 230 11.70 -5.18 33.54
N VAL A 231 11.43 -3.87 33.39
CA VAL A 231 12.26 -2.80 33.98
C VAL A 231 11.41 -1.85 34.83
N SER A 232 11.53 -1.98 36.16
CA SER A 232 11.11 -0.95 37.12
C SER A 232 12.15 0.18 37.17
N ASP A 233 11.70 1.41 36.89
CA ASP A 233 12.26 2.74 37.15
C ASP A 233 13.79 2.96 37.23
N SER A 234 14.30 3.82 36.33
CA SER A 234 15.13 5.00 36.67
C SER A 234 15.55 5.78 35.41
N PHE A 235 14.83 6.86 35.10
CA PHE A 235 15.22 7.80 34.03
C PHE A 235 16.41 8.67 34.47
N SER A 236 17.59 8.39 33.93
CA SER A 236 18.75 9.27 33.93
C SER A 236 18.79 10.05 32.61
N THR A 237 18.67 11.37 32.71
CA THR A 237 18.74 12.33 31.60
C THR A 237 20.17 12.48 31.07
N ALA A 238 20.40 12.23 29.79
CA ALA A 238 21.58 12.69 29.05
C ALA A 238 21.17 13.30 27.70
N PRO A 239 21.88 14.34 27.21
CA PRO A 239 21.33 15.29 26.26
C PRO A 239 21.73 14.92 24.82
N TYR A 240 20.82 14.30 24.08
CA TYR A 240 20.90 14.25 22.62
C TYR A 240 19.56 14.73 22.05
N ASN A 241 19.52 15.99 21.61
CA ASN A 241 18.41 16.54 20.85
C ASN A 241 18.41 15.95 19.44
N CYS A 242 17.86 14.74 19.30
CA CYS A 242 17.27 14.27 18.06
C CYS A 242 15.78 14.63 18.15
N TYR A 243 15.35 15.64 17.39
CA TYR A 243 13.95 16.04 17.35
C TYR A 243 13.07 14.87 16.92
N ASP A 244 12.06 14.59 17.74
CA ASP A 244 11.02 13.61 17.48
C ASP A 244 10.43 13.79 16.07
N VAL A 245 10.37 12.69 15.33
CA VAL A 245 9.41 12.58 14.24
C VAL A 245 8.06 12.55 14.95
N GLY A 246 7.33 13.67 14.92
CA GLY A 246 6.05 13.79 15.60
C GLY A 246 5.20 12.55 15.32
N ASP A 247 4.65 11.96 16.38
CA ASP A 247 3.87 10.73 16.28
C ASP A 247 2.83 10.86 15.17
N VAL A 248 2.79 9.86 14.28
CA VAL A 248 1.71 9.76 13.30
C VAL A 248 0.44 9.42 14.07
N VAL A 249 -0.29 10.45 14.51
CA VAL A 249 -1.55 10.29 15.23
C VAL A 249 -2.61 9.84 14.23
N LYS A 250 -2.91 8.54 14.25
CA LYS A 250 -4.12 8.00 13.63
C LYS A 250 -5.31 8.37 14.52
N SER A 251 -6.11 9.32 14.09
CA SER A 251 -7.42 9.57 14.71
C SER A 251 -8.52 9.09 13.77
N CYS A 252 -9.38 8.22 14.28
CA CYS A 252 -10.66 7.94 13.65
C CYS A 252 -11.65 9.00 14.14
N ASP A 253 -12.53 9.48 13.27
CA ASP A 253 -13.68 10.24 13.74
C ASP A 253 -14.47 9.37 14.73
N SER A 254 -14.81 9.93 15.89
CA SER A 254 -15.47 9.20 16.98
C SER A 254 -16.82 8.56 16.58
N THR A 255 -17.40 8.99 15.46
CA THR A 255 -18.66 8.48 14.93
C THR A 255 -18.48 7.45 13.81
N GLY A 256 -17.27 7.30 13.25
CA GLY A 256 -16.95 6.33 12.20
C GLY A 256 -17.68 6.56 10.88
N ARG A 257 -18.18 7.78 10.61
CA ARG A 257 -18.88 8.13 9.36
C ARG A 257 -18.22 9.32 8.68
N TRP A 258 -17.72 9.13 7.47
CA TRP A 258 -17.26 10.22 6.60
C TRP A 258 -18.28 10.45 5.50
N MET A 259 -18.99 11.58 5.52
CA MET A 259 -19.86 11.99 4.41
C MET A 259 -19.92 13.52 4.35
N GLY A 260 -19.55 14.11 3.20
CA GLY A 260 -19.69 15.55 2.93
C GLY A 260 -18.41 16.41 2.99
N LYS A 261 -18.48 17.60 2.39
CA LYS A 261 -17.41 18.63 2.36
C LYS A 261 -17.10 19.21 3.75
N SER A 262 -17.93 18.92 4.74
CA SER A 262 -17.88 19.48 6.10
C SER A 262 -18.37 18.42 7.08
N PRO A 263 -17.87 18.40 8.34
CA PRO A 263 -18.40 17.54 9.38
C PRO A 263 -19.92 17.73 9.54
N GLY A 264 -20.68 16.63 9.61
CA GLY A 264 -22.10 16.64 10.02
C GLY A 264 -23.15 16.70 8.90
N VAL A 265 -22.81 16.57 7.62
CA VAL A 265 -23.78 16.59 6.51
C VAL A 265 -24.16 15.16 6.10
N TYR A 266 -25.39 14.72 6.41
CA TYR A 266 -25.85 13.33 6.27
C TYR A 266 -27.06 13.14 5.34
N GLU A 267 -27.29 14.06 4.40
CA GLU A 267 -28.57 14.15 3.67
C GLU A 267 -28.77 13.13 2.53
N ASN A 268 -27.86 12.15 2.35
CA ASN A 268 -28.01 11.15 1.27
C ASN A 268 -28.48 9.78 1.82
N PRO A 269 -29.70 9.30 1.48
CA PRO A 269 -30.25 8.04 1.99
C PRO A 269 -29.55 6.77 1.49
N TRP A 270 -28.70 6.89 0.45
CA TRP A 270 -27.90 5.78 -0.08
C TRP A 270 -26.43 6.03 0.30
N GLY A 271 -26.05 5.57 1.49
CA GLY A 271 -24.74 5.79 2.10
C GLY A 271 -23.59 5.07 1.38
N TRP A 272 -23.14 5.64 0.27
CA TRP A 272 -21.85 5.33 -0.35
C TRP A 272 -20.77 6.11 0.39
N THR A 273 -20.02 5.45 1.28
CA THR A 273 -18.62 5.78 1.70
C THR A 273 -18.25 4.96 2.93
N ASN A 274 -17.86 3.70 2.72
CA ASN A 274 -16.78 3.08 3.51
C ASN A 274 -15.59 2.70 2.62
N PHE A 275 -15.61 3.16 1.37
CA PHE A 275 -14.51 3.03 0.43
C PHE A 275 -13.55 4.21 0.61
N THR A 276 -12.80 4.19 1.71
CA THR A 276 -11.62 5.05 1.82
C THR A 276 -10.60 4.35 2.69
N VAL A 277 -9.53 3.88 2.04
CA VAL A 277 -8.14 4.11 2.43
C VAL A 277 -8.09 5.09 3.62
N CYS A 278 -8.04 4.57 4.84
CA CYS A 278 -7.88 5.38 6.05
C CYS A 278 -6.44 5.88 6.14
N PHE A 279 -6.07 6.78 5.24
CA PHE A 279 -4.83 7.54 5.29
C PHE A 279 -5.17 9.01 5.08
N LYS A 280 -5.37 9.74 6.18
CA LYS A 280 -5.10 11.18 6.18
C LYS A 280 -3.64 11.34 6.57
N MET A 281 -2.74 11.27 5.59
CA MET A 281 -1.38 11.78 5.77
C MET A 281 -1.46 13.28 5.55
N ASP A 282 -1.25 14.06 6.60
CA ASP A 282 -1.03 15.48 6.41
C ASP A 282 0.32 15.65 5.71
N PHE A 283 0.32 16.12 4.46
CA PHE A 283 1.53 16.19 3.64
C PHE A 283 2.59 17.12 4.27
N GLU A 284 2.14 18.07 5.10
CA GLU A 284 2.98 18.92 5.95
C GLU A 284 3.82 18.12 6.95
N ASN A 285 3.30 16.99 7.45
CA ASN A 285 4.00 16.08 8.38
C ASN A 285 4.98 15.13 7.67
N VAL A 286 4.92 15.05 6.33
CA VAL A 286 5.80 14.22 5.48
C VAL A 286 6.88 15.09 4.80
N LYS A 287 7.17 16.28 5.34
CA LYS A 287 8.31 17.09 4.89
C LYS A 287 9.61 16.35 5.24
N TYR A 288 10.22 15.72 4.23
CA TYR A 288 11.59 15.23 4.27
C TYR A 288 12.53 16.37 4.69
N ARG A 289 13.11 16.29 5.88
CA ARG A 289 14.40 16.94 6.15
C ARG A 289 15.49 15.95 5.77
N LEU A 290 16.08 16.15 4.60
CA LEU A 290 17.41 15.63 4.31
C LEU A 290 18.34 16.05 5.46
N CYS A 291 18.83 15.08 6.23
CA CYS A 291 19.97 15.29 7.12
C CYS A 291 21.19 15.56 6.24
N VAL A 292 21.38 16.81 5.84
CA VAL A 292 22.65 17.27 5.29
C VAL A 292 23.59 17.38 6.48
N THR A 293 24.64 16.56 6.51
CA THR A 293 25.70 16.71 7.50
C THR A 293 26.44 18.02 7.23
N ARG A 294 26.85 18.70 8.31
CA ARG A 294 27.51 20.02 8.27
C ARG A 294 28.88 20.01 7.56
N ALA A 295 29.32 18.87 7.02
CA ALA A 295 30.60 18.71 6.34
C ALA A 295 30.57 19.14 4.86
N ASP A 296 29.41 19.13 4.20
CA ASP A 296 29.34 19.34 2.73
C ASP A 296 29.27 20.83 2.30
N TYR A 297 29.19 21.77 3.25
CA TYR A 297 29.15 23.20 2.93
C TYR A 297 30.52 23.86 2.73
N ALA A 298 31.62 23.15 2.99
CA ALA A 298 32.95 23.76 3.04
C ALA A 298 33.71 23.79 1.70
N THR A 299 33.22 23.17 0.61
CA THR A 299 34.05 22.95 -0.59
C THR A 299 33.47 23.39 -1.94
N ARG A 300 32.39 24.17 -2.00
CA ARG A 300 31.92 24.73 -3.30
C ARG A 300 32.34 26.21 -3.48
N PRO A 301 33.06 26.57 -4.56
CA PRO A 301 33.33 27.96 -4.89
C PRO A 301 32.03 28.69 -5.26
N LYS A 302 31.85 29.90 -4.73
CA LYS A 302 30.75 30.79 -5.10
C LYS A 302 31.09 31.52 -6.40
N GLU A 303 30.72 30.96 -7.55
CA GLU A 303 30.61 31.76 -8.77
C GLU A 303 29.22 32.44 -8.81
N LYS A 304 29.24 33.77 -8.88
CA LYS A 304 28.06 34.60 -9.10
C LYS A 304 27.68 34.49 -10.59
N ALA A 305 26.50 33.97 -10.88
CA ALA A 305 25.88 34.13 -12.19
C ALA A 305 24.94 35.34 -12.15
N GLU A 306 25.34 36.43 -12.81
CA GLU A 306 24.47 37.52 -13.22
C GLU A 306 23.59 37.06 -14.38
N TRP A 307 22.29 37.37 -14.34
CA TRP A 307 21.37 37.14 -15.44
C TRP A 307 21.30 38.41 -16.30
N PRO A 308 21.44 38.35 -17.64
CA PRO A 308 21.12 39.46 -18.52
C PRO A 308 19.59 39.62 -18.69
N PRO A 309 19.12 40.81 -19.15
CA PRO A 309 17.75 41.29 -18.98
C PRO A 309 16.67 40.49 -19.72
#